data_AF-A0AAV7PSV7-F1
#
_entry.id   AF-A0AAV7PSV7-F1
#
_cell.length_a   1.000
_cell.length_b   1.000
_cell.length_c   1.000
_cell.angle_alpha   90.00
_cell.angle_beta   90.00
_cell.angle_gamma   90.00
#
_symmetry.space_group_name_H-M   'P 1'
#
loop_
_entity.id
_entity.type
_entity.pdbx_description
1 polymer ?
#
loop_
_entity_poly.entity_id
_entity_poly.type
_entity_poly.pdbx_seq_one_letter_code
_entity_poly.pdbx_strand_id
1 'polypeptide(L)'
;MPALLVTCLSFYAQSEDVDGRSSRVVDAPPSFEVQSTAGHTVICTPAQIRATFAGPNGQPMDDVFKEAIKRLKIRFAEEANLVLARYKFYTQPQDHHETINDFVSRLRELSVKCRFGLMTEELIRDQLIVQCRDRKIQERLWAAKDSTLQEVIEIAKVIKESQRCIKELEKKDKSADVMVLSTDSI
;
A
#
# COMPACT_ATOMS: atom_id res chain seq x y z
N MET A 1 29.40 -16.44 10.83
CA MET A 1 28.84 -15.48 9.86
C MET A 1 28.00 -14.37 10.52
N PRO A 2 28.46 -13.73 11.62
CA PRO A 2 28.06 -12.31 11.79
C PRO A 2 29.14 -11.33 12.30
N ALA A 3 30.29 -11.78 12.82
CA ALA A 3 31.24 -10.85 13.46
C ALA A 3 32.09 -10.01 12.48
N LEU A 4 32.41 -10.54 11.29
CA LEU A 4 33.27 -9.87 10.30
C LEU A 4 32.57 -8.76 9.49
N LEU A 5 31.24 -8.80 9.41
CA LEU A 5 30.44 -7.81 8.67
C LEU A 5 30.31 -6.48 9.43
N VAL A 6 30.36 -6.52 10.76
CA VAL A 6 30.14 -5.33 11.60
C VAL A 6 31.38 -4.43 11.66
N THR A 7 32.58 -5.00 11.57
CA THR A 7 33.85 -4.24 11.59
C THR A 7 34.18 -3.59 10.24
N CYS A 8 33.76 -4.19 9.11
CA CYS A 8 34.05 -3.64 7.79
C CYS A 8 33.17 -2.43 7.43
N LEU A 9 31.92 -2.39 7.91
CA LEU A 9 31.01 -1.26 7.70
C LEU A 9 31.32 -0.06 8.62
N SER A 10 31.86 -0.29 9.81
CA SER A 10 32.24 0.81 10.72
C SER A 10 33.46 1.60 10.21
N PHE A 11 34.35 0.98 9.43
CA PHE A 11 35.46 1.71 8.79
C PHE A 11 35.01 2.58 7.61
N TYR A 12 33.91 2.21 6.93
CA TYR A 12 33.38 2.95 5.78
C TYR A 12 32.63 4.23 6.19
N ALA A 13 32.12 4.31 7.42
CA ALA A 13 31.35 5.46 7.92
C ALA A 13 32.22 6.60 8.49
N GLN A 14 33.54 6.39 8.67
CA GLN A 14 34.46 7.38 9.23
C GLN A 14 35.18 8.25 8.18
N SER A 15 34.96 8.05 6.88
CA SER A 15 35.69 8.78 5.82
C SER A 15 34.92 9.94 5.18
N GLU A 16 33.75 10.29 5.70
CA GLU A 16 33.08 11.55 5.33
C GLU A 16 33.47 12.65 6.33
N ASP A 17 34.71 13.11 6.27
CA ASP A 17 35.07 14.35 6.95
C ASP A 17 34.80 15.56 6.05
N VAL A 18 33.89 16.36 6.58
CA VAL A 18 33.62 17.76 6.31
C VAL A 18 34.92 18.54 6.41
N ASP A 19 35.52 18.94 5.29
CA ASP A 19 36.08 20.28 5.12
C ASP A 19 36.72 20.44 3.74
N GLY A 20 36.10 21.30 2.94
CA GLY A 20 36.63 21.70 1.64
C GLY A 20 37.94 22.46 1.79
N ARG A 21 39.08 21.79 1.63
CA ARG A 21 40.34 22.44 1.28
C ARG A 21 41.25 21.53 0.45
N SER A 22 41.42 21.91 -0.80
CA SER A 22 42.38 21.33 -1.75
C SER A 22 43.81 21.50 -1.25
N SER A 23 44.58 20.41 -1.13
CA SER A 23 45.87 20.25 -1.81
C SER A 23 46.58 18.96 -1.38
N ARG A 24 47.35 18.42 -2.35
CA ARG A 24 48.23 17.24 -2.32
C ARG A 24 47.53 15.92 -2.63
N VAL A 25 47.80 15.45 -3.85
CA VAL A 25 47.77 14.04 -4.22
C VAL A 25 48.62 13.30 -3.20
N VAL A 26 47.98 12.66 -2.22
CA VAL A 26 48.61 11.67 -1.36
C VAL A 26 48.35 10.36 -2.07
N ASP A 27 49.40 9.75 -2.59
CA ASP A 27 49.34 8.48 -3.31
C ASP A 27 48.46 7.49 -2.55
N ALA A 28 47.42 7.00 -3.21
CA ALA A 28 46.51 6.03 -2.64
C ALA A 28 47.30 4.77 -2.24
N PRO A 29 47.24 4.31 -0.96
CA PRO A 29 47.81 3.02 -0.63
C PRO A 29 47.05 1.93 -1.41
N PRO A 30 47.70 1.09 -2.23
CA PRO A 30 47.03 0.22 -3.19
C PRO A 30 46.43 -1.05 -2.58
N SER A 31 46.31 -1.14 -1.25
CA SER A 31 45.93 -2.38 -0.59
C SER A 31 45.33 -2.15 0.79
N PHE A 32 44.18 -2.79 1.02
CA PHE A 32 43.46 -2.76 2.29
C PHE A 32 44.04 -3.88 3.17
N GLU A 33 44.52 -3.54 4.36
CA GLU A 33 44.98 -4.51 5.34
C GLU A 33 43.79 -5.05 6.14
N VAL A 34 43.47 -6.33 5.95
CA VAL A 34 42.46 -7.00 6.77
C VAL A 34 43.18 -7.86 7.80
N GLN A 35 42.99 -7.55 9.09
CA GLN A 35 43.57 -8.34 10.18
C GLN A 35 42.80 -9.65 10.37
N SER A 36 43.51 -10.78 10.20
CA SER A 36 42.97 -12.10 10.50
C SER A 36 43.01 -12.39 12.01
N THR A 37 42.06 -13.17 12.52
CA THR A 37 41.93 -13.53 13.94
C THR A 37 43.11 -14.32 14.50
N ALA A 38 44.02 -14.79 13.64
CA ALA A 38 45.26 -15.48 14.01
C ALA A 38 46.51 -14.57 14.00
N GLY A 39 46.35 -13.23 14.00
CA GLY A 39 47.47 -12.27 14.07
C GLY A 39 48.27 -12.11 12.79
N HIS A 40 47.81 -12.68 11.67
CA HIS A 40 48.43 -12.49 10.35
C HIS A 40 47.72 -11.36 9.61
N THR A 41 48.48 -10.34 9.20
CA THR A 41 47.98 -9.28 8.32
C THR A 41 47.94 -9.81 6.90
N VAL A 42 46.75 -9.83 6.29
CA VAL A 42 46.58 -10.19 4.88
C VAL A 42 46.39 -8.90 4.09
N ILE A 43 47.34 -8.62 3.19
CA ILE A 43 47.26 -7.51 2.25
C ILE A 43 46.40 -7.96 1.08
N CYS A 44 45.19 -7.40 0.99
CA CYS A 44 44.27 -7.69 -0.12
C CYS A 44 44.13 -6.48 -1.03
N THR A 45 44.30 -6.70 -2.33
CA THR A 45 43.94 -5.73 -3.36
C THR A 45 42.42 -5.62 -3.47
N PRO A 46 41.87 -4.46 -3.93
CA PRO A 46 40.45 -4.31 -4.17
C PRO A 46 39.86 -5.38 -5.11
N ALA A 47 40.69 -5.94 -6.01
CA ALA A 47 40.29 -7.03 -6.90
C ALA A 47 40.09 -8.37 -6.16
N GLN A 48 40.96 -8.70 -5.20
CA GLN A 48 40.87 -9.92 -4.38
C GLN A 48 39.67 -9.87 -3.44
N ILE A 49 39.38 -8.70 -2.86
CA ILE A 49 38.19 -8.49 -2.04
C ILE A 49 36.93 -8.71 -2.89
N ARG A 50 36.84 -8.06 -4.06
CA ARG A 50 35.70 -8.26 -4.98
C ARG A 50 35.53 -9.71 -5.44
N ALA A 51 36.62 -10.42 -5.70
CA ALA A 51 36.58 -11.84 -6.08
C ALA A 51 36.09 -12.74 -4.94
N THR A 52 36.42 -12.41 -3.69
CA THR A 52 35.95 -13.15 -2.50
C THR A 52 34.44 -13.02 -2.30
N PHE A 53 33.87 -11.89 -2.71
CA PHE A 53 32.41 -11.61 -2.66
C PHE A 53 31.73 -11.75 -4.03
N ALA A 54 32.35 -12.41 -5.02
CA ALA A 54 31.72 -12.63 -6.31
C ALA A 54 30.70 -13.79 -6.22
N GLY A 55 29.55 -13.63 -6.87
CA GLY A 55 28.54 -14.68 -7.02
C GLY A 55 29.01 -15.82 -7.93
N PRO A 56 28.21 -16.90 -8.05
CA PRO A 56 28.53 -18.00 -8.96
C PRO A 56 28.79 -17.46 -10.37
N ASN A 57 29.94 -17.85 -10.95
CA ASN A 57 30.49 -17.38 -12.24
C ASN A 57 31.16 -15.99 -12.23
N GLY A 58 31.57 -15.45 -11.07
CA GLY A 58 32.40 -14.23 -11.01
C GLY A 58 31.62 -12.92 -11.19
N GLN A 59 30.29 -12.97 -11.13
CA GLN A 59 29.43 -11.80 -11.21
C GLN A 59 29.41 -11.04 -9.87
N PRO A 60 29.17 -9.71 -9.86
CA PRO A 60 28.92 -8.99 -8.62
C PRO A 60 27.74 -9.62 -7.88
N MET A 61 27.88 -9.89 -6.58
CA MET A 61 26.81 -10.52 -5.78
C MET A 61 25.52 -9.70 -5.78
N ASP A 62 25.62 -8.38 -5.92
CA ASP A 62 24.49 -7.47 -6.09
C ASP A 62 23.66 -7.81 -7.34
N ASP A 63 24.29 -8.21 -8.44
CA ASP A 63 23.61 -8.54 -9.68
C ASP A 63 22.93 -9.91 -9.59
N VAL A 64 23.57 -10.88 -8.92
CA VAL A 64 22.98 -12.20 -8.65
C VAL A 64 21.76 -12.06 -7.72
N PHE A 65 21.86 -11.21 -6.69
CA PHE A 65 20.76 -10.93 -5.78
C PHE A 65 19.60 -10.20 -6.47
N LYS A 66 19.90 -9.17 -7.27
CA LYS A 66 18.90 -8.46 -8.08
C LYS A 66 18.21 -9.39 -9.08
N GLU A 67 18.95 -10.27 -9.74
CA GLU A 67 18.41 -11.24 -10.69
C GLU A 67 17.58 -12.32 -10.00
N ALA A 68 17.99 -12.80 -8.82
CA ALA A 68 17.19 -13.70 -8.01
C ALA A 68 15.87 -13.06 -7.58
N ILE A 69 15.89 -11.81 -7.09
CA ILE A 69 14.68 -11.04 -6.77
C ILE A 69 13.81 -10.86 -8.01
N LYS A 70 14.39 -10.56 -9.17
CA LYS A 70 13.65 -10.40 -10.42
C LYS A 70 12.96 -11.70 -10.84
N ARG A 71 13.65 -12.84 -10.78
CA ARG A 71 13.08 -14.17 -11.07
C ARG A 71 12.01 -14.56 -10.07
N LEU A 72 12.23 -14.31 -8.78
CA LEU A 72 11.24 -14.51 -7.73
C LEU A 72 10.02 -13.61 -7.98
N LYS A 73 10.21 -12.34 -8.32
CA LYS A 73 9.10 -11.45 -8.68
C LYS A 73 8.37 -11.94 -9.92
N ILE A 74 9.04 -12.43 -10.96
CA ILE A 74 8.37 -12.96 -12.16
C ILE A 74 7.61 -14.25 -11.82
N ARG A 75 8.21 -15.14 -11.04
CA ARG A 75 7.63 -16.43 -10.63
C ARG A 75 6.50 -16.28 -9.61
N PHE A 76 6.61 -15.39 -8.65
CA PHE A 76 5.58 -15.16 -7.61
C PHE A 76 4.63 -14.01 -7.95
N ALA A 77 4.93 -13.22 -8.99
CA ALA A 77 3.93 -12.44 -9.70
C ALA A 77 3.25 -13.26 -10.80
N GLU A 78 3.41 -14.61 -10.80
CA GLU A 78 2.57 -15.52 -11.57
C GLU A 78 1.12 -15.15 -11.31
N GLU A 79 0.62 -14.44 -12.31
CA GLU A 79 -0.75 -14.14 -12.64
C GLU A 79 -1.65 -14.17 -11.41
N ALA A 80 -1.81 -13.01 -10.76
CA ALA A 80 -2.99 -12.78 -9.95
C ALA A 80 -4.17 -13.29 -10.78
N ASN A 81 -4.72 -14.45 -10.38
CA ASN A 81 -5.64 -15.19 -11.22
C ASN A 81 -6.76 -14.22 -11.54
N LEU A 82 -6.82 -13.76 -12.79
CA LEU A 82 -7.66 -12.62 -13.15
C LEU A 82 -9.13 -12.95 -12.86
N VAL A 83 -9.49 -14.23 -13.06
CA VAL A 83 -10.81 -14.76 -12.71
C VAL A 83 -11.05 -14.64 -11.21
N LEU A 84 -10.08 -15.05 -10.37
CA LEU A 84 -10.19 -14.93 -8.92
C LEU A 84 -10.24 -13.47 -8.43
N ALA A 85 -9.44 -12.59 -9.03
CA ALA A 85 -9.42 -11.16 -8.69
C ALA A 85 -10.76 -10.50 -9.03
N ARG A 86 -11.28 -10.76 -10.24
CA ARG A 86 -12.58 -10.27 -10.69
C ARG A 86 -13.73 -10.87 -9.88
N TYR A 87 -13.67 -12.16 -9.58
CA TYR A 87 -14.63 -12.81 -8.68
C TYR A 87 -14.67 -12.12 -7.32
N LYS A 88 -13.50 -11.87 -6.70
CA LYS A 88 -13.43 -11.12 -5.44
C LYS A 88 -14.08 -9.76 -5.60
N PHE A 89 -13.72 -8.98 -6.63
CA PHE A 89 -14.32 -7.68 -6.90
C PHE A 89 -15.85 -7.73 -6.96
N TYR A 90 -16.42 -8.62 -7.78
CA TYR A 90 -17.88 -8.73 -7.97
C TYR A 90 -18.64 -9.29 -6.76
N THR A 91 -17.97 -10.03 -5.88
CA THR A 91 -18.58 -10.65 -4.69
C THR A 91 -18.44 -9.84 -3.41
N GLN A 92 -17.74 -8.70 -3.42
CA GLN A 92 -17.59 -7.88 -2.20
C GLN A 92 -18.81 -6.97 -1.95
N PRO A 93 -19.61 -7.22 -0.89
CA PRO A 93 -20.66 -6.29 -0.45
C PRO A 93 -20.07 -5.11 0.34
N GLN A 94 -20.86 -4.04 0.49
CA GLN A 94 -20.57 -2.98 1.47
C GLN A 94 -20.71 -3.51 2.91
N ASP A 95 -19.71 -3.24 3.76
CA ASP A 95 -19.72 -3.69 5.16
C ASP A 95 -20.72 -2.91 6.03
N HIS A 96 -21.07 -3.47 7.19
CA HIS A 96 -22.13 -2.92 8.04
C HIS A 96 -21.85 -1.51 8.58
N HIS A 97 -20.58 -1.20 8.83
CA HIS A 97 -20.12 0.06 9.43
C HIS A 97 -19.28 0.91 8.47
N GLU A 98 -19.21 0.51 7.20
CA GLU A 98 -18.37 1.14 6.20
C GLU A 98 -19.12 2.29 5.51
N THR A 99 -18.45 3.43 5.36
CA THR A 99 -19.03 4.56 4.63
C THR A 99 -18.99 4.32 3.12
N ILE A 100 -19.75 5.09 2.35
CA ILE A 100 -19.73 4.98 0.87
C ILE A 100 -18.33 5.28 0.31
N ASN A 101 -17.61 6.26 0.89
CA ASN A 101 -16.26 6.61 0.44
C ASN A 101 -15.26 5.49 0.72
N ASP A 102 -15.35 4.86 1.90
CA ASP A 102 -14.47 3.74 2.28
C ASP A 102 -14.72 2.55 1.36
N PHE A 103 -16.00 2.26 1.07
CA PHE A 103 -16.37 1.20 0.15
C PHE A 103 -15.83 1.43 -1.25
N VAL A 104 -15.95 2.64 -1.79
CA VAL A 104 -15.36 3.00 -3.09
C VAL A 104 -13.84 2.87 -3.08
N SER A 105 -13.18 3.29 -2.00
CA SER A 105 -11.72 3.15 -1.84
C SER A 105 -11.30 1.67 -1.88
N ARG A 106 -12.02 0.81 -1.17
CA ARG A 106 -11.80 -0.64 -1.18
C ARG A 106 -12.03 -1.26 -2.57
N LEU A 107 -13.08 -0.83 -3.28
CA LEU A 107 -13.31 -1.27 -4.67
C LEU A 107 -12.19 -0.83 -5.61
N ARG A 108 -11.64 0.37 -5.43
CA ARG A 108 -10.46 0.86 -6.19
C ARG A 108 -9.23 0.01 -5.93
N GLU A 109 -8.97 -0.38 -4.69
CA GLU A 109 -7.83 -1.26 -4.36
C GLU A 109 -7.97 -2.65 -5.00
N LEU A 110 -9.20 -3.19 -5.02
CA LEU A 110 -9.48 -4.48 -5.64
C LEU A 110 -9.38 -4.43 -7.17
N SER A 111 -9.77 -3.31 -7.78
CA SER A 111 -9.77 -3.14 -9.24
C SER A 111 -8.35 -3.14 -9.84
N VAL A 112 -7.34 -2.71 -9.08
CA VAL A 112 -5.91 -2.73 -9.49
C VAL A 112 -5.48 -4.13 -9.96
N LYS A 113 -5.95 -5.18 -9.28
CA LYS A 113 -5.60 -6.58 -9.60
C LYS A 113 -6.43 -7.15 -10.75
N CYS A 114 -7.53 -6.50 -11.14
CA CYS A 114 -8.51 -7.02 -12.10
C CYS A 114 -8.20 -6.67 -13.57
N ARG A 115 -7.26 -5.73 -13.79
CA ARG A 115 -6.87 -5.23 -15.13
C ARG A 115 -8.09 -4.80 -15.97
N PHE A 116 -8.95 -3.95 -15.41
CA PHE A 116 -10.14 -3.44 -16.10
C PHE A 116 -9.83 -2.36 -17.15
N GLY A 117 -8.68 -1.70 -17.07
CA GLY A 117 -8.29 -0.67 -18.05
C GLY A 117 -9.17 0.57 -17.95
N LEU A 118 -9.63 1.07 -19.10
CA LEU A 118 -10.41 2.32 -19.19
C LEU A 118 -11.78 2.24 -18.51
N MET A 119 -12.35 1.04 -18.37
CA MET A 119 -13.68 0.82 -17.77
C MET A 119 -13.66 0.75 -16.24
N THR A 120 -12.51 1.02 -15.60
CA THR A 120 -12.37 0.84 -14.14
C THR A 120 -13.40 1.67 -13.35
N GLU A 121 -13.61 2.93 -13.72
CA GLU A 121 -14.56 3.82 -13.03
C GLU A 121 -16.02 3.36 -13.22
N GLU A 122 -16.38 2.93 -14.44
CA GLU A 122 -17.72 2.44 -14.78
C GLU A 122 -18.03 1.16 -14.02
N LEU A 123 -17.07 0.22 -13.94
CA LEU A 123 -17.26 -1.03 -13.22
C LEU A 123 -17.33 -0.81 -11.70
N ILE A 124 -16.57 0.15 -11.16
CA ILE A 124 -16.69 0.52 -9.73
C ILE A 124 -18.05 1.15 -9.45
N ARG A 125 -18.56 2.00 -10.37
CA ARG A 125 -19.91 2.57 -10.27
C ARG A 125 -20.96 1.47 -10.24
N ASP A 126 -20.93 0.57 -11.22
CA ASP A 126 -21.93 -0.49 -11.34
C ASP A 126 -21.88 -1.42 -10.11
N GLN A 127 -20.67 -1.74 -9.65
CA GLN A 127 -20.48 -2.53 -8.44
C GLN A 127 -20.98 -1.83 -7.17
N LEU A 128 -20.73 -0.52 -7.04
CA LEU A 128 -21.25 0.30 -5.95
C LEU A 128 -22.78 0.26 -5.90
N ILE A 129 -23.44 0.35 -7.06
CA ILE A 129 -24.90 0.32 -7.16
C ILE A 129 -25.44 -1.06 -6.76
N VAL A 130 -24.86 -2.14 -7.28
CA VAL A 130 -25.33 -3.51 -7.03
C VAL A 130 -25.08 -3.96 -5.59
N GLN A 131 -23.93 -3.60 -5.03
CA GLN A 131 -23.48 -4.06 -3.71
C GLN A 131 -23.72 -3.05 -2.57
N CYS A 132 -24.43 -1.95 -2.84
CA CYS A 132 -24.83 -1.02 -1.80
C CYS A 132 -25.77 -1.71 -0.81
N ARG A 133 -25.49 -1.57 0.49
CA ARG A 133 -26.31 -2.17 1.54
C ARG A 133 -27.67 -1.49 1.69
N ASP A 134 -27.74 -0.19 1.41
CA ASP A 134 -28.92 0.63 1.65
C ASP A 134 -29.86 0.61 0.44
N ARG A 135 -30.99 -0.10 0.56
CA ARG A 135 -31.96 -0.24 -0.53
C ARG A 135 -32.50 1.09 -1.03
N LYS A 136 -32.68 2.10 -0.17
CA LYS A 136 -33.18 3.42 -0.60
C LYS A 136 -32.17 4.13 -1.50
N ILE A 137 -30.88 3.97 -1.19
CA ILE A 137 -29.81 4.48 -2.03
C ILE A 137 -29.79 3.72 -3.36
N GLN A 138 -29.84 2.39 -3.31
CA GLN A 138 -29.86 1.55 -4.51
C GLN A 138 -31.02 1.87 -5.46
N GLU A 139 -32.25 1.99 -4.93
CA GLU A 139 -33.44 2.37 -5.72
C GLU A 139 -33.27 3.73 -6.39
N ARG A 140 -32.73 4.72 -5.67
CA ARG A 140 -32.50 6.05 -6.21
C ARG A 140 -31.41 6.06 -7.28
N LEU A 141 -30.37 5.25 -7.10
CA LEU A 141 -29.28 5.11 -8.05
C LEU A 141 -29.71 4.36 -9.32
N TRP A 142 -30.56 3.33 -9.22
CA TRP A 142 -31.14 2.66 -10.40
C TRP A 142 -32.05 3.57 -11.23
N ALA A 143 -32.69 4.56 -10.60
CA ALA A 143 -33.50 5.54 -11.31
C ALA A 143 -32.68 6.64 -12.01
N ALA A 144 -31.42 6.85 -11.59
CA ALA A 144 -30.54 7.84 -12.20
C ALA A 144 -29.96 7.28 -13.52
N LYS A 145 -30.23 7.97 -14.64
CA LYS A 145 -29.69 7.59 -15.96
C LYS A 145 -28.28 8.12 -16.15
N ASP A 146 -27.43 7.31 -16.78
CA ASP A 146 -26.09 7.65 -17.28
C ASP A 146 -25.21 8.46 -16.32
N SER A 147 -25.25 8.12 -15.04
CA SER A 147 -24.49 8.84 -14.01
C SER A 147 -23.03 8.40 -13.96
N THR A 148 -22.13 9.33 -13.69
CA THR A 148 -20.70 9.04 -13.44
C THR A 148 -20.50 8.51 -12.01
N LEU A 149 -19.34 7.89 -11.74
CA LEU A 149 -19.04 7.40 -10.38
C LEU A 149 -19.11 8.53 -9.34
N GLN A 150 -18.63 9.73 -9.70
CA GLN A 150 -18.64 10.88 -8.80
C GLN A 150 -20.07 11.31 -8.44
N GLU A 151 -20.95 11.41 -9.44
CA GLU A 151 -22.36 11.75 -9.23
C GLU A 151 -23.08 10.72 -8.36
N VAL A 152 -22.81 9.42 -8.59
CA VAL A 152 -23.36 8.33 -7.78
C VAL A 152 -22.94 8.45 -6.31
N ILE A 153 -21.67 8.80 -6.05
CA ILE A 153 -21.14 9.01 -4.70
C ILE A 153 -21.86 10.20 -4.04
N GLU A 154 -22.06 11.30 -4.76
CA GLU A 154 -22.74 12.49 -4.25
C GLU A 154 -24.20 12.23 -3.92
N ILE A 155 -24.94 11.54 -4.80
CA ILE A 155 -26.33 11.14 -4.56
C ILE A 155 -26.41 10.27 -3.29
N ALA A 156 -25.52 9.28 -3.16
CA ALA A 156 -25.50 8.40 -2.00
C ALA A 156 -25.22 9.16 -0.70
N LYS A 157 -24.31 10.15 -0.72
CA LYS A 157 -24.02 11.02 0.42
C LYS A 157 -25.23 11.86 0.83
N VAL A 158 -25.89 12.49 -0.13
CA VAL A 158 -27.09 13.32 0.13
C VAL A 158 -28.20 12.49 0.76
N ILE A 159 -28.43 11.27 0.26
CA ILE A 159 -29.45 10.37 0.82
C ILE A 159 -29.07 9.95 2.25
N LYS A 160 -27.81 9.60 2.49
CA LYS A 160 -27.34 9.25 3.85
C LYS A 160 -27.52 10.38 4.84
N GLU A 161 -27.19 11.60 4.44
CA GLU A 161 -27.36 12.77 5.30
C GLU A 161 -28.84 13.07 5.54
N SER A 162 -29.67 13.01 4.51
CA SER A 162 -31.13 13.15 4.64
C SER A 162 -31.72 12.11 5.61
N GLN A 163 -31.32 10.85 5.51
CA GLN A 163 -31.73 9.79 6.45
C GLN A 163 -31.26 10.08 7.88
N ARG A 164 -30.08 10.66 8.06
CA ARG A 164 -29.59 11.07 9.38
C ARG A 164 -30.46 12.17 9.97
N CYS A 165 -30.73 13.22 9.21
CA CYS A 165 -31.60 14.32 9.65
C CYS A 165 -33.00 13.82 10.04
N ILE A 166 -33.63 12.96 9.22
CA ILE A 166 -34.95 12.39 9.51
C ILE A 166 -34.93 11.59 10.83
N LYS A 167 -33.90 10.76 11.06
CA LYS A 167 -33.75 10.01 12.31
C LYS A 167 -33.56 10.90 13.53
N GLU A 168 -32.92 12.05 13.37
CA GLU A 168 -32.75 13.02 14.47
C GLU A 168 -34.08 13.72 14.80
N LEU A 169 -34.91 14.01 13.80
CA LEU A 169 -36.26 14.56 14.01
C LEU A 169 -37.18 13.55 14.72
N GLU A 170 -37.23 12.30 14.25
CA GLU A 170 -38.04 11.25 14.87
C GLU A 170 -37.67 10.98 16.35
N LYS A 171 -36.39 11.17 16.71
CA LYS A 171 -35.95 11.06 18.11
C LYS A 171 -36.45 12.22 18.97
N LYS A 172 -36.50 13.44 18.41
CA LYS A 172 -37.00 14.63 19.12
C LYS A 172 -38.50 14.53 19.37
N ASP A 173 -39.26 14.06 18.38
CA ASP A 173 -40.71 13.90 18.51
C ASP A 173 -41.07 12.89 19.61
N LYS A 174 -40.36 11.75 19.68
CA LYS A 174 -40.54 10.76 20.76
C LYS A 174 -40.13 11.29 22.14
N SER A 175 -39.11 12.13 22.20
CA SER A 175 -38.71 12.76 23.47
C SER A 175 -39.71 13.83 23.94
N ALA A 176 -40.42 14.48 23.00
CA ALA A 176 -41.45 15.46 23.33
C ALA A 176 -42.71 14.79 23.91
N ASP A 177 -43.16 13.67 23.32
CA ASP A 177 -44.32 12.90 23.84
C ASP A 177 -44.07 12.31 25.25
N VAL A 178 -42.84 11.86 25.54
CA VAL A 178 -42.48 11.39 26.90
C VAL A 178 -42.53 12.53 27.93
N MET A 179 -42.26 13.77 27.52
CA MET A 179 -42.26 14.93 28.41
C MET A 179 -43.69 15.44 28.68
N VAL A 180 -44.63 15.30 27.74
CA VAL A 180 -46.03 15.71 27.91
C VAL A 180 -46.81 14.76 28.83
N LEU A 181 -46.51 13.46 28.83
CA LEU A 181 -47.20 12.50 29.71
C LEU A 181 -46.85 12.63 31.20
N SER A 182 -45.89 13.46 31.57
CA SER A 182 -45.47 13.65 32.98
C SER A 182 -46.10 14.88 33.66
N THR A 183 -46.82 15.74 32.93
CA THR A 183 -47.33 17.01 33.47
C THR A 183 -48.81 17.04 33.85
N ASP A 184 -49.57 15.97 33.58
CA ASP A 184 -51.03 15.93 33.83
C ASP A 184 -51.40 15.16 35.12
N SER A 185 -50.52 15.13 36.12
CA SER A 185 -50.81 14.54 37.43
C SER A 185 -50.37 15.48 38.56
N ILE A 186 -51.11 16.58 38.72
CA ILE A 186 -51.19 17.36 39.98
C ILE A 186 -52.66 17.75 40.21
#